data_AF-A0A1T0CT26-F1
#
_entry.id   AF-A0A1T0CT26-F1
#
_cell.length_a   1.000
_cell.length_b   1.000
_cell.length_c   1.000
_cell.angle_alpha   90.00
_cell.angle_beta   90.00
_cell.angle_gamma   90.00
#
_symmetry.space_group_name_H-M   'P 1'
#
loop_
_entity.id
_entity.type
_entity.pdbx_description
1 polymer ?
#
loop_
_entity_poly.entity_id
_entity_poly.type
_entity_poly.pdbx_seq_one_letter_code
_entity_poly.pdbx_strand_id
1 'polypeptide(L)'
;MMLIIKLSNFKKLQDLMTNSFLSTIDFEQQEWQFTILTNQEIDVEIRYLFQFDHLNAHQIEIYCNGMDDDILRYDILNRIQSAIPEIIFDFQ
;
A
#
# COMPACT_ATOMS: atom_id res chain seq x y z
N MET A 1 0.01 8.49 -11.38
CA MET A 1 -0.28 9.26 -10.15
C MET A 1 0.77 8.88 -9.12
N MET A 2 1.29 9.85 -8.36
CA MET A 2 2.26 9.58 -7.30
C MET A 2 1.54 9.45 -5.96
N LEU A 3 1.75 8.34 -5.24
CA LEU A 3 1.33 8.15 -3.86
C LEU A 3 2.52 8.41 -2.94
N ILE A 4 2.33 9.31 -1.99
CA ILE A 4 3.31 9.60 -0.94
C ILE A 4 2.76 9.07 0.38
N ILE A 5 3.50 8.16 1.00
CA ILE A 5 3.19 7.56 2.31
C ILE A 5 4.15 8.16 3.34
N LYS A 6 3.63 8.89 4.33
CA LYS A 6 4.45 9.46 5.41
C LYS A 6 4.15 8.77 6.73
N LEU A 7 5.20 8.27 7.38
CA LEU A 7 5.10 7.56 8.65
C LEU A 7 6.42 7.65 9.41
N SER A 8 6.36 7.85 10.72
CA SER A 8 7.55 7.90 11.60
C SER A 8 8.10 6.51 11.94
N ASN A 9 7.33 5.45 11.73
CA ASN A 9 7.70 4.08 12.04
C ASN A 9 7.19 3.11 10.96
N PHE A 10 8.01 2.92 9.93
CA PHE A 10 7.74 1.99 8.84
C PHE A 10 7.64 0.52 9.25
N LYS A 11 8.23 0.14 10.40
CA LYS A 11 8.08 -1.23 10.91
C LYS A 11 6.63 -1.55 11.26
N LYS A 12 5.87 -0.60 11.83
CA LYS A 12 4.42 -0.79 12.07
C LYS A 12 3.66 -1.10 10.78
N LEU A 13 4.01 -0.42 9.69
CA LEU A 13 3.39 -0.64 8.39
C LEU A 13 3.72 -2.04 7.86
N GLN A 14 4.99 -2.46 7.91
CA GLN A 14 5.42 -3.79 7.49
C GLN A 14 4.74 -4.91 8.31
N ASP A 15 4.69 -4.76 9.63
CA ASP A 15 4.04 -5.71 10.53
C ASP A 15 2.54 -5.81 10.23
N LEU A 16 1.87 -4.68 9.98
CA LEU A 16 0.46 -4.65 9.61
C LEU A 16 0.20 -5.39 8.30
N MET A 17 1.00 -5.11 7.26
CA MET A 17 0.82 -5.75 5.95
C MET A 17 0.94 -7.27 6.07
N THR A 18 2.00 -7.73 6.72
CA THR A 18 2.31 -9.16 6.87
C THR A 18 1.25 -9.93 7.66
N ASN A 19 0.67 -9.31 8.69
CA ASN A 19 -0.23 -10.00 9.63
C ASN A 19 -1.72 -9.84 9.32
N SER A 20 -2.13 -8.80 8.58
CA SER A 20 -3.54 -8.40 8.48
C SER A 20 -4.05 -8.20 7.05
N PHE A 21 -3.16 -8.20 6.06
CA PHE A 21 -3.50 -8.03 4.67
C PHE A 21 -2.92 -9.17 3.83
N LEU A 22 -3.49 -9.41 2.65
CA LEU A 22 -2.80 -10.18 1.61
C LEU A 22 -1.77 -9.27 0.95
N SER A 23 -0.81 -8.78 1.73
CA SER A 23 0.15 -7.76 1.32
C SER A 23 1.49 -7.94 2.03
N THR A 24 2.56 -7.61 1.34
CA THR A 24 3.93 -7.60 1.86
C THR A 24 4.62 -6.33 1.41
N ILE A 25 5.29 -5.66 2.35
CA ILE A 25 6.22 -4.57 2.06
C ILE A 25 7.63 -5.05 2.34
N ASP A 26 8.49 -4.92 1.34
CA ASP A 26 9.91 -5.21 1.44
C ASP A 26 10.69 -3.90 1.25
N PHE A 27 11.21 -3.35 2.34
CA PHE A 27 12.02 -2.13 2.32
C PHE A 27 13.42 -2.35 1.76
N GLU A 28 13.95 -3.58 1.79
CA GLU A 28 15.26 -3.89 1.22
C GLU A 28 15.17 -3.93 -0.31
N GLN A 29 14.11 -4.53 -0.84
CA GLN A 29 13.82 -4.55 -2.28
C GLN A 29 13.15 -3.26 -2.77
N GLN A 30 12.64 -2.43 -1.84
CA GLN A 30 11.88 -1.22 -2.13
C GLN A 30 10.60 -1.50 -2.92
N GLU A 31 9.86 -2.52 -2.48
CA GLU A 31 8.66 -2.99 -3.14
C GLU A 31 7.49 -3.11 -2.17
N TRP A 32 6.29 -2.84 -2.68
CA TRP A 32 5.05 -3.15 -2.01
C TRP A 32 4.19 -4.02 -2.91
N GLN A 33 3.94 -5.25 -2.46
CA GLN A 33 3.02 -6.16 -3.10
C GLN A 33 1.71 -6.23 -2.31
N PHE A 34 0.59 -6.27 -3.01
CA PHE A 34 -0.66 -6.70 -2.40
C PHE A 34 -1.58 -7.40 -3.39
N THR A 35 -2.50 -8.16 -2.83
CA THR A 35 -3.50 -8.93 -3.54
C THR A 35 -4.89 -8.46 -3.14
N ILE A 36 -5.74 -8.22 -4.13
CA ILE A 36 -7.16 -7.96 -3.94
C ILE A 36 -7.94 -9.18 -4.44
N LEU A 37 -8.89 -9.63 -3.62
CA LEU A 37 -9.88 -10.63 -3.99
C LEU A 37 -11.18 -9.90 -4.32
N THR A 38 -11.58 -9.88 -5.58
CA THR A 38 -12.85 -9.25 -5.97
C THR A 38 -13.99 -10.26 -5.86
N ASN A 39 -15.00 -9.98 -5.05
CA ASN A 39 -16.22 -10.78 -4.95
C ASN A 39 -17.14 -10.52 -6.17
N GLN A 40 -16.84 -11.10 -7.33
CA GLN A 40 -17.72 -11.05 -8.50
C GLN A 40 -17.88 -12.43 -9.14
N GLU A 41 -18.71 -13.30 -8.54
CA GLU A 41 -19.16 -14.64 -9.04
C GLU A 41 -18.07 -15.67 -9.43
N ILE A 42 -16.83 -15.23 -9.59
CA ILE A 42 -15.59 -15.91 -9.90
C ILE A 42 -14.56 -15.16 -9.03
N ASP A 43 -13.90 -15.85 -8.10
CA ASP A 43 -12.86 -15.25 -7.28
C ASP A 43 -11.67 -14.87 -8.18
N VAL A 44 -11.65 -13.63 -8.66
CA VAL A 44 -10.52 -13.09 -9.42
C VAL A 44 -9.51 -12.54 -8.43
N GLU A 45 -8.32 -13.13 -8.45
CA GLU A 45 -7.16 -12.66 -7.70
C GLU A 45 -6.39 -11.64 -8.55
N ILE A 46 -6.37 -10.37 -8.13
CA ILE A 46 -5.57 -9.34 -8.78
C ILE A 46 -4.38 -9.03 -7.89
N ARG A 47 -3.18 -9.23 -8.45
CA ARG A 47 -1.91 -8.93 -7.78
C ARG A 47 -1.33 -7.63 -8.31
N TYR A 48 -0.99 -6.74 -7.40
CA TYR A 48 -0.27 -5.52 -7.70
C TYR A 48 1.12 -5.55 -7.08
N LEU A 49 2.09 -5.04 -7.83
CA LEU A 49 3.45 -4.83 -7.38
C LEU A 49 3.82 -3.37 -7.66
N PHE A 50 4.08 -2.62 -6.59
CA PHE A 50 4.53 -1.25 -6.64
C PHE A 50 6.00 -1.17 -6.27
N GLN A 51 6.76 -0.46 -7.09
CA GLN A 51 8.16 -0.12 -6.83
C GLN A 51 8.20 1.25 -6.13
N PHE A 52 9.08 1.43 -5.15
CA PHE A 52 9.28 2.74 -4.55
C PHE A 52 10.18 3.57 -5.46
N ASP A 53 9.73 4.75 -5.84
CA ASP A 53 10.59 5.72 -6.54
C ASP A 53 11.57 6.37 -5.56
N HIS A 54 11.15 6.55 -4.31
CA HIS A 54 11.97 7.13 -3.26
C HIS A 54 11.60 6.57 -1.88
N LEU A 55 12.62 6.30 -1.07
CA LEU A 55 12.47 5.88 0.33
C LEU A 55 13.44 6.66 1.22
N ASN A 56 12.92 7.24 2.30
CA ASN A 56 13.72 7.81 3.38
C ASN A 56 13.11 7.47 4.75
N ALA A 57 13.70 7.98 5.83
CA ALA A 57 13.32 7.64 7.19
C ALA A 57 11.85 7.95 7.57
N HIS A 58 11.17 8.83 6.82
CA HIS A 58 9.81 9.27 7.16
C HIS A 58 8.82 9.19 5.99
N GLN A 59 9.29 8.85 4.79
CA GLN A 59 8.49 8.94 3.57
C GLN A 59 8.85 7.83 2.56
N ILE A 60 7.81 7.30 1.91
CA ILE A 60 7.87 6.46 0.71
C ILE A 60 7.14 7.21 -0.41
N GLU A 61 7.71 7.19 -1.60
CA GLU A 61 7.07 7.67 -2.83
C GLU A 61 6.89 6.48 -3.77
N ILE A 62 5.69 6.37 -4.34
CA ILE A 62 5.27 5.23 -5.15
C ILE A 62 4.53 5.74 -6.38
N TYR A 63 5.03 5.40 -7.56
CA TYR A 63 4.34 5.66 -8.81
C TYR A 63 3.27 4.59 -9.05
N CYS A 64 2.04 4.93 -8.70
CA CYS A 64 0.87 4.08 -8.92
C CYS A 64 0.42 4.21 -10.38
N ASN A 65 0.96 3.38 -11.28
CA ASN A 65 0.52 3.29 -12.67
C ASN A 65 -0.40 2.08 -12.88
N GLY A 66 -1.55 2.29 -13.54
CA GLY A 66 -2.45 1.21 -13.94
C GLY A 66 -3.33 0.63 -12.84
N MET A 67 -3.34 1.22 -11.65
CA MET A 67 -4.30 0.89 -10.59
C MET A 67 -5.48 1.85 -10.62
N ASP A 68 -6.67 1.33 -10.34
CA ASP A 68 -7.87 2.13 -10.12
C ASP A 68 -7.74 2.91 -8.79
N ASP A 69 -7.88 4.24 -8.88
CA ASP A 69 -7.75 5.17 -7.75
C ASP A 69 -8.77 4.89 -6.64
N ASP A 70 -9.99 4.47 -7.00
CA ASP A 70 -11.05 4.19 -6.03
C ASP A 70 -10.71 2.92 -5.24
N ILE A 71 -10.22 1.88 -5.93
CA ILE A 71 -9.78 0.65 -5.27
C ILE A 71 -8.60 0.95 -4.34
N LEU A 72 -7.61 1.72 -4.80
CA LEU A 72 -6.46 2.08 -3.97
C LEU A 72 -6.90 2.84 -2.72
N ARG A 73 -7.70 3.89 -2.88
CA ARG A 73 -8.14 4.75 -1.77
C ARG A 73 -9.07 4.02 -0.81
N TYR A 74 -10.14 3.42 -1.33
CA TYR A 74 -11.22 2.91 -0.51
C TYR A 74 -10.95 1.52 0.06
N ASP A 75 -10.30 0.63 -0.71
CA ASP A 75 -10.11 -0.75 -0.27
C ASP A 75 -8.78 -0.98 0.45
N ILE A 76 -7.78 -0.12 0.23
CA ILE A 76 -6.43 -0.35 0.77
C ILE A 76 -6.04 0.75 1.75
N LEU A 77 -5.93 1.98 1.27
CA LEU A 77 -5.39 3.08 2.08
C LEU A 77 -6.28 3.36 3.28
N ASN A 78 -7.61 3.34 3.13
CA ASN A 78 -8.54 3.49 4.25
C ASN A 78 -8.38 2.41 5.33
N ARG A 79 -8.16 1.15 4.92
CA ARG A 79 -7.95 0.04 5.89
C ARG A 79 -6.64 0.20 6.63
N ILE A 80 -5.57 0.61 5.93
CA ILE A 80 -4.28 0.90 6.56
C ILE A 80 -4.41 2.07 7.52
N GLN A 81 -5.07 3.16 7.12
CA GLN A 81 -5.26 4.34 7.96
C GLN A 81 -6.14 4.05 9.18
N SER A 82 -7.13 3.16 9.06
CA SER A 82 -7.90 2.70 10.22
C SER A 82 -7.04 1.94 11.25
N ALA A 83 -6.00 1.25 10.80
CA ALA A 83 -5.10 0.48 11.67
C ALA A 83 -3.89 1.31 12.17
N ILE A 84 -3.45 2.30 11.39
CA ILE A 84 -2.36 3.22 11.71
C ILE A 84 -2.88 4.65 11.50
N PRO A 85 -3.65 5.20 12.46
CA PRO A 85 -4.28 6.53 12.29
C PRO A 85 -3.30 7.67 12.06
N GLU A 86 -2.06 7.52 12.50
CA GLU A 86 -0.99 8.51 12.30
C GLU A 86 -0.37 8.49 10.90
N ILE A 87 -0.70 7.52 10.05
CA ILE A 87 -0.19 7.47 8.67
C ILE A 87 -0.84 8.56 7.82
N ILE A 88 -0.05 9.18 6.95
CA ILE A 88 -0.53 10.20 6.01
C ILE A 88 -0.32 9.69 4.59
N PHE A 89 -1.38 9.78 3.78
CA PHE A 89 -1.36 9.49 2.36
C PHE A 89 -1.64 10.78 1.57
N ASP A 90 -0.70 11.18 0.72
CA ASP A 90 -0.84 12.32 -0.19
C ASP A 90 -0.75 11.81 -1.63
N PHE A 91 -1.62 12.32 -2.51
CA PHE A 91 -1.60 12.02 -3.94
C PHE A 91 -1.14 13.25 -4.73
N GLN A 92 -0.21 13.06 -5.68
CA GLN A 92 0.31 14.09 -6.59
C GLN A 92 0.19 13.69 -8.07
#